data_AF-F2PIW0-F1
#
_entry.id   AF-F2PIW0-F1
#
_cell.length_a   1.000
_cell.length_b   1.000
_cell.length_c   1.000
_cell.angle_alpha   90.00
_cell.angle_beta   90.00
_cell.angle_gamma   90.00
#
_symmetry.space_group_name_H-M   'P 1'
#
loop_
_entity.id
_entity.type
_entity.pdbx_description
1 polymer ?
#
loop_
_entity_poly.entity_id
_entity_poly.type
_entity_poly.pdbx_seq_one_letter_code
_entity_poly.pdbx_strand_id
1 'polypeptide(L)'
;MPPVMPSGGGQMKAPSTFDKMKMGAMMGGSVGLIMGFIIGTVSIFQYGAGPNGIMRTLGKYMAGSGATFGFFMSIGSVIRTEGHPGAYQMWSAAHRRPMLIPGQFQHRSQARRD
;
A
#
# COMPACT_ATOMS: atom_id res chain seq x y z
N MET A 1 -3.55 14.10 -25.28
CA MET A 1 -2.97 14.62 -24.03
C MET A 1 -2.27 13.47 -23.30
N PRO A 2 -0.94 13.48 -23.18
CA PRO A 2 -0.21 12.47 -22.41
C PRO A 2 -0.57 12.59 -20.92
N PRO A 3 -0.71 11.47 -20.19
CA PRO A 3 -0.86 11.51 -18.74
C PRO A 3 0.44 12.06 -18.13
N VAL A 4 0.30 13.14 -17.36
CA VAL A 4 1.37 13.65 -16.49
C VAL A 4 1.76 12.53 -15.51
N MET A 5 2.91 11.91 -15.77
CA MET A 5 3.58 11.11 -14.75
C MET A 5 3.80 12.03 -13.54
N PRO A 6 3.57 11.58 -12.30
CA PRO A 6 4.09 12.28 -11.15
C PRO A 6 5.62 12.29 -11.28
N SER A 7 6.15 13.36 -11.86
CA SER A 7 7.54 13.77 -11.74
C SER A 7 7.73 14.23 -10.29
N GLY A 8 7.66 13.27 -9.37
CA GLY A 8 8.02 13.44 -7.97
C GLY A 8 9.46 13.04 -7.81
N GLY A 9 10.37 13.95 -8.17
CA GLY A 9 11.80 13.89 -7.88
C GLY A 9 12.09 14.01 -6.39
N GLY A 10 11.62 13.05 -5.60
CA GLY A 10 12.05 12.83 -4.23
C GLY A 10 12.68 11.46 -4.16
N GLN A 11 13.85 11.37 -3.52
CA GLN A 11 14.39 10.11 -3.05
C GLN A 11 13.28 9.36 -2.30
N MET A 12 12.59 8.43 -2.95
CA MET A 12 11.62 7.57 -2.28
C MET A 12 12.45 6.58 -1.47
N LYS A 13 12.89 7.04 -0.29
CA LYS A 13 13.42 6.21 0.80
C LYS A 13 12.53 4.98 0.86
N ALA A 14 13.08 3.81 0.51
CA ALA A 14 12.37 2.56 0.64
C ALA A 14 11.77 2.54 2.06
N PRO A 15 10.44 2.47 2.22
CA PRO A 15 9.83 2.63 3.51
C PRO A 15 10.43 1.60 4.48
N SER A 16 10.97 2.10 5.59
CA SER A 16 11.64 1.28 6.59
C SER A 16 10.68 0.19 7.10
N THR A 17 11.21 -0.89 7.66
CA THR A 17 10.41 -1.91 8.35
C THR A 17 9.47 -1.28 9.38
N PHE A 18 9.93 -0.23 10.07
CA PHE A 18 9.10 0.54 10.98
C PHE A 18 8.02 1.39 10.26
N ASP A 19 8.35 1.99 9.12
CA ASP A 19 7.38 2.76 8.33
C ASP A 19 6.27 1.85 7.78
N LYS A 20 6.63 0.62 7.41
CA LYS A 20 5.69 -0.43 6.97
C LYS A 20 4.84 -0.96 8.11
N MET A 21 5.44 -1.20 9.27
CA MET A 21 4.72 -1.58 10.49
C MET A 21 3.66 -0.53 10.83
N LYS A 22 4.05 0.75 10.85
CA LYS A 22 3.15 1.87 11.08
C LYS A 22 2.04 1.98 10.03
N MET A 23 2.36 1.78 8.76
CA MET A 23 1.34 1.75 7.70
C MET A 23 0.34 0.60 7.89
N GLY A 24 0.83 -0.61 8.21
CA GLY A 24 -0.01 -1.76 8.50
C GLY A 24 -0.90 -1.55 9.71
N ALA A 25 -0.35 -0.96 10.78
CA ALA A 25 -1.10 -0.59 11.98
C ALA A 25 -2.20 0.46 11.70
N MET A 26 -1.89 1.51 10.93
CA MET A 26 -2.87 2.55 10.58
C MET A 26 -3.98 2.02 9.67
N MET A 27 -3.62 1.25 8.65
CA MET A 27 -4.60 0.67 7.74
C MET A 27 -5.46 -0.40 8.44
N GLY A 28 -4.83 -1.32 9.17
CA GLY A 28 -5.55 -2.35 9.92
C GLY A 28 -6.39 -1.77 11.07
N GLY A 29 -5.87 -0.78 11.78
CA GLY A 29 -6.56 -0.12 12.89
C GLY A 29 -7.79 0.66 12.45
N SER A 30 -7.73 1.36 11.31
CA SER A 30 -8.89 2.07 10.76
C SER A 30 -10.00 1.13 10.30
N VAL A 31 -9.65 0.08 9.55
CA VAL A 31 -10.61 -0.98 9.15
C VAL A 31 -11.19 -1.68 10.38
N GLY A 32 -10.33 -2.02 11.36
CA GLY A 32 -10.74 -2.61 12.62
C GLY A 32 -11.73 -1.73 13.38
N LEU A 33 -11.48 -0.42 13.48
CA LEU A 33 -12.40 0.52 14.12
C LEU A 33 -13.77 0.56 13.42
N ILE A 34 -13.80 0.59 12.09
CA ILE A 34 -15.05 0.61 11.31
C ILE A 34 -15.82 -0.70 11.52
N MET A 35 -15.14 -1.85 11.45
CA MET A 35 -15.77 -3.14 11.70
C MET A 35 -16.28 -3.28 13.13
N GLY A 36 -15.53 -2.78 14.11
CA GLY A 36 -15.98 -2.73 15.51
C GLY A 36 -17.15 -1.79 15.72
N PHE A 37 -17.21 -0.69 14.96
CA PHE A 37 -18.35 0.21 15.00
C PHE A 37 -19.60 -0.49 14.44
N ILE A 38 -19.52 -1.16 13.29
CA ILE A 38 -20.65 -1.87 12.67
C ILE A 38 -21.13 -3.01 13.58
N ILE A 39 -20.23 -3.92 13.96
CA ILE A 39 -20.60 -5.07 14.82
C ILE A 39 -21.06 -4.59 16.19
N GLY A 40 -20.45 -3.55 16.73
CA GLY A 40 -20.82 -2.96 18.01
C GLY A 40 -22.19 -2.29 17.98
N THR A 41 -22.51 -1.49 16.97
CA THR A 41 -23.86 -0.89 16.84
C THR A 41 -24.92 -1.95 16.61
N VAL A 42 -24.65 -2.92 15.73
CA VAL A 42 -25.57 -4.05 15.48
C VAL A 42 -25.80 -4.89 16.75
N SER A 43 -24.77 -5.12 17.56
CA SER A 43 -24.91 -5.82 18.85
C SER A 43 -25.71 -5.01 19.87
N ILE A 44 -25.54 -3.69 19.91
CA ILE A 44 -26.30 -2.79 20.80
C ILE A 44 -27.78 -2.74 20.40
N PHE A 45 -28.10 -2.74 19.10
CA PHE A 45 -29.48 -2.78 18.63
C PHE A 45 -30.16 -4.13 18.88
N GLN A 46 -29.44 -5.24 18.77
CA GLN A 46 -30.01 -6.59 18.97
C GLN A 46 -30.09 -7.00 20.44
N TYR A 47 -29.03 -6.77 21.22
CA TYR A 47 -28.89 -7.28 22.59
C TYR A 47 -28.93 -6.18 23.66
N GLY A 48 -29.06 -4.92 23.25
CA GLY A 48 -29.00 -3.77 24.14
C GLY A 48 -27.57 -3.38 24.50
N ALA A 49 -27.44 -2.19 25.09
CA ALA A 49 -26.15 -1.58 25.44
C ALA A 49 -25.38 -2.30 26.57
N GLY A 50 -25.99 -3.30 27.20
CA GLY A 50 -25.48 -3.94 28.41
C GLY A 50 -25.44 -2.99 29.63
N PRO A 51 -25.04 -3.50 30.81
CA PRO A 51 -25.00 -2.73 32.05
C PRO A 51 -23.98 -1.58 32.06
N ASN A 52 -23.07 -1.56 31.08
CA ASN A 52 -22.01 -0.57 30.95
C ASN A 52 -22.38 0.61 30.04
N GLY A 53 -23.57 0.61 29.44
CA GLY A 53 -24.04 1.67 28.54
C GLY A 53 -23.46 1.61 27.11
N ILE A 54 -24.07 2.39 26.21
CA ILE A 54 -23.84 2.32 24.76
C ILE A 54 -22.37 2.65 24.43
N MET A 55 -21.85 3.73 25.01
CA MET A 55 -20.52 4.25 24.66
C MET A 55 -19.40 3.28 25.06
N ARG A 56 -19.55 2.60 26.20
CA ARG A 56 -18.53 1.66 26.70
C ARG A 56 -18.57 0.32 25.98
N THR A 57 -19.76 -0.16 25.63
CA THR A 57 -19.93 -1.38 24.82
C THR A 57 -19.43 -1.14 23.40
N LEU A 58 -19.84 -0.05 22.76
CA LEU A 58 -19.36 0.33 21.43
C LEU A 58 -17.84 0.54 21.42
N GLY A 59 -17.33 1.29 22.39
CA GLY A 59 -15.89 1.51 22.55
C GLY A 59 -15.10 0.22 22.74
N LYS A 60 -15.64 -0.78 23.46
CA LYS A 60 -15.02 -2.12 23.58
C LYS A 60 -14.92 -2.84 22.24
N TYR A 61 -16.00 -2.84 21.45
CA TYR A 61 -15.97 -3.45 20.12
C TYR A 61 -14.97 -2.75 19.22
N MET A 62 -15.05 -1.42 19.14
CA MET A 62 -14.16 -0.57 18.35
C MET A 62 -12.68 -0.73 18.74
N ALA A 63 -12.36 -0.66 20.04
CA ALA A 63 -10.99 -0.81 20.52
C ALA A 63 -10.48 -2.24 20.35
N GLY A 64 -11.32 -3.25 20.62
CA GLY A 64 -10.94 -4.66 20.48
C GLY A 64 -10.66 -5.06 19.04
N SER A 65 -11.52 -4.67 18.10
CA SER A 65 -11.32 -4.93 16.67
C SER A 65 -10.20 -4.06 16.09
N GLY A 66 -10.12 -2.77 16.46
CA GLY A 66 -9.04 -1.86 16.05
C GLY A 66 -7.66 -2.37 16.47
N ALA A 67 -7.52 -2.82 17.73
CA ALA A 67 -6.27 -3.36 18.24
C ALA A 67 -5.86 -4.65 17.53
N THR A 68 -6.78 -5.59 17.33
CA THR A 68 -6.48 -6.89 16.71
C THR A 68 -6.17 -6.76 15.22
N PHE A 69 -7.02 -6.09 14.44
CA PHE A 69 -6.76 -5.87 13.01
C PHE A 69 -5.51 -5.01 12.79
N GLY A 70 -5.29 -3.98 13.61
CA GLY A 70 -4.07 -3.18 13.59
C GLY A 70 -2.82 -3.99 13.91
N PHE A 71 -2.85 -4.84 14.94
CA PHE A 71 -1.71 -5.67 15.34
C PHE A 71 -1.34 -6.71 14.26
N PHE A 72 -2.33 -7.47 13.77
CA PHE A 72 -2.07 -8.49 12.76
C PHE A 72 -1.64 -7.89 11.41
N MET A 73 -2.25 -6.77 10.99
CA MET A 73 -1.83 -6.09 9.75
C MET A 73 -0.48 -5.39 9.89
N SER A 74 -0.13 -4.91 11.09
CA SER A 74 1.18 -4.32 11.40
C SER A 74 2.31 -5.35 11.31
N ILE A 75 2.11 -6.56 11.83
CA ILE A 75 3.08 -7.66 11.71
C ILE A 75 3.08 -8.20 10.27
N GLY A 76 1.89 -8.38 9.69
CA GLY A 76 1.72 -8.85 8.32
C GLY A 76 2.36 -7.91 7.30
N SER A 77 2.35 -6.60 7.51
CA SER A 77 3.00 -5.63 6.63
C SER A 77 4.53 -5.69 6.71
N VAL A 78 5.11 -6.08 7.84
CA VAL A 78 6.55 -6.30 7.95
C VAL A 78 6.93 -7.58 7.21
N ILE A 79 6.29 -8.71 7.53
CA ILE A 79 6.62 -10.03 6.97
C ILE A 79 6.33 -10.12 5.47
N ARG A 80 5.24 -9.51 4.98
CA ARG A 80 4.90 -9.51 3.53
C ARG A 80 5.92 -8.76 2.68
N THR A 81 6.75 -7.90 3.28
CA THR A 81 7.69 -7.05 2.55
C THR A 81 9.10 -7.63 2.40
N GLU A 82 9.29 -8.91 2.73
CA GLU A 82 10.41 -9.74 2.25
C GLU A 82 10.36 -9.94 0.71
N GLY A 83 9.22 -9.64 0.07
CA GLY A 83 9.12 -9.53 -1.39
C GLY A 83 9.88 -8.30 -1.91
N HIS A 84 11.00 -8.55 -2.59
CA HIS A 84 11.95 -7.62 -3.23
C HIS A 84 11.56 -6.12 -3.18
N PRO A 85 12.37 -5.22 -2.58
CA PRO A 85 12.17 -3.77 -2.55
C PRO A 85 12.26 -3.05 -3.92
N GLY A 86 11.95 -3.77 -5.00
CA GLY A 86 11.81 -3.29 -6.35
C GLY A 86 10.62 -3.91 -7.08
N ALA A 87 9.73 -4.70 -6.45
CA ALA A 87 8.65 -5.39 -7.17
C ALA A 87 7.77 -4.44 -8.01
N TYR A 88 7.49 -3.23 -7.49
CA TYR A 88 6.80 -2.19 -8.27
C TYR A 88 7.68 -1.57 -9.38
N GLN A 89 8.98 -1.39 -9.12
CA GLN A 89 9.94 -0.93 -10.13
C GLN A 89 10.20 -1.97 -11.22
N MET A 90 10.20 -3.26 -10.89
CA MET A 90 10.38 -4.39 -11.80
C MET A 90 9.12 -4.64 -12.60
N TRP A 91 7.93 -4.54 -11.99
CA TRP A 91 6.66 -4.59 -12.73
C TRP A 91 6.55 -3.42 -13.71
N SER A 92 6.93 -2.20 -13.29
CA SER A 92 6.94 -1.03 -14.19
C SER A 92 8.06 -1.09 -15.23
N ALA A 93 9.23 -1.67 -14.94
CA ALA A 93 10.29 -1.91 -15.90
C ALA A 93 9.92 -2.99 -16.93
N ALA A 94 9.24 -4.05 -16.51
CA ALA A 94 8.76 -5.12 -17.38
C ALA A 94 7.65 -4.66 -18.34
N HIS A 95 6.85 -3.66 -17.96
CA HIS A 95 5.84 -3.03 -18.83
C HIS A 95 6.38 -1.80 -19.58
N ARG A 96 7.70 -1.53 -19.58
CA ARG A 96 8.28 -0.50 -20.45
C ARG A 96 8.16 -0.95 -21.90
N ARG A 97 7.54 -0.13 -22.73
CA ARG A 97 7.46 -0.35 -24.18
C ARG A 97 8.88 -0.49 -24.75
N PRO A 98 9.15 -1.49 -25.60
CA PRO A 98 10.47 -1.64 -26.22
C PRO A 98 10.79 -0.37 -26.99
N MET A 99 11.88 0.29 -26.59
CA MET A 99 12.42 1.44 -27.29
C MET A 99 13.07 0.92 -28.57
N LEU A 100 12.41 1.14 -29.72
CA LEU A 100 13.00 0.87 -31.02
C LEU A 100 14.19 1.81 -31.19
N ILE A 101 15.41 1.28 -31.10
CA ILE A 101 16.63 2.02 -31.43
C ILE A 101 16.62 2.18 -32.96
N PRO A 102 16.43 3.41 -33.50
CA PRO A 102 16.57 3.59 -34.93
C PRO A 102 18.01 3.23 -35.31
N GLY A 103 18.19 2.30 -36.23
CA GLY A 103 19.49 1.84 -36.69
C GLY A 103 20.25 2.99 -37.34
N GLN A 104 21.10 3.67 -36.57
CA GLN A 104 22.00 4.72 -37.06
C GLN A 104 23.25 4.14 -37.73
N PHE A 105 23.09 3.07 -38.52
CA PHE A 105 24.19 2.46 -39.26
C PHE A 105 23.87 2.47 -40.75
N GLN A 106 24.14 3.60 -41.41
CA GLN A 106 24.68 3.63 -42.78
C GLN A 106 24.97 5.05 -43.26
N HIS A 107 25.82 5.79 -42.55
CA HIS A 107 26.41 6.98 -43.15
C HIS A 107 27.88 7.17 -42.77
N ARG A 108 28.72 6.21 -43.15
CA ARG A 108 30.18 6.41 -43.29
C ARG A 108 30.83 5.20 -43.97
N SER A 109 30.92 5.21 -45.30
CA SER A 109 32.07 4.69 -46.10
C SER A 109 31.68 4.39 -47.55
N GLN A 110 31.50 5.43 -48.35
CA GLN A 110 31.80 5.36 -49.79
C GLN A 110 32.24 6.74 -50.27
N ALA A 111 33.27 7.27 -49.59
CA ALA A 111 34.26 8.06 -50.29
C ALA A 111 35.32 7.07 -50.79
N ARG A 112 35.80 7.29 -52.03
CA ARG A 112 37.05 6.76 -52.61
C ARG A 112 36.92 5.43 -53.37
N ARG A 113 36.84 5.55 -54.71
CA ARG A 113 37.25 4.66 -55.83
C ARG A 113 36.26 4.92 -56.99
N ASP A 114 36.61 5.44 -58.16
CA ASP A 114 37.84 5.87 -58.81
C ASP A 114 37.46 6.99 -59.79
#